data_AF-A0A2G0QBA7-F1
#
_entry.id   AF-A0A2G0QBA7-F1
#
_cell.length_a   1.000
_cell.length_b   1.000
_cell.length_c   1.000
_cell.angle_alpha   90.00
_cell.angle_beta   90.00
_cell.angle_gamma   90.00
#
_symmetry.space_group_name_H-M   'P 1'
#
loop_
_entity.id
_entity.type
_entity.pdbx_description
1 polymer ?
#
loop_
_entity_poly.entity_id
_entity_poly.type
_entity_poly.pdbx_seq_one_letter_code
_entity_poly.pdbx_strand_id
1 'polypeptide(L)' 'MEWIKTSDRLPNDDGYYLVYETFNNRVADDYFFHNGSGDHWKLFHIHVTHWMPLPEPPTGE' A
#
# COMPACT_ATOMS: atom_id res chain seq x y z
N MET A 1 9.97 -0.33 -10.83
CA MET A 1 9.01 -0.97 -9.89
C MET A 1 7.65 -0.94 -10.55
N GLU A 2 6.85 -1.98 -10.34
CA GLU A 2 5.52 -2.13 -10.94
C GLU A 2 4.45 -2.18 -9.85
N TRP A 3 3.26 -1.69 -10.18
CA TRP A 3 2.09 -1.75 -9.30
C TRP A 3 1.57 -3.18 -9.19
N ILE A 4 1.37 -3.65 -7.96
CA ILE A 4 0.87 -4.99 -7.64
C ILE A 4 -0.60 -4.89 -7.27
N LYS A 5 -1.48 -5.64 -7.95
CA LYS A 5 -2.90 -5.72 -7.57
C LYS A 5 -3.06 -6.42 -6.22
N THR A 6 -3.93 -5.88 -5.37
CA THR A 6 -4.26 -6.50 -4.07
C THR A 6 -4.91 -7.88 -4.22
N SER A 7 -5.58 -8.14 -5.35
CA SER A 7 -6.10 -9.47 -5.70
C SER A 7 -5.03 -10.51 -6.02
N ASP A 8 -3.85 -10.06 -6.45
CA ASP A 8 -2.76 -10.95 -6.83
C ASP A 8 -1.90 -11.28 -5.60
N ARG A 9 -1.56 -10.26 -4.80
CA ARG A 9 -0.84 -10.41 -3.53
C ARG A 9 -0.94 -9.15 -2.68
N LEU A 10 -0.93 -9.32 -1.35
CA LEU A 10 -0.75 -8.24 -0.38
C LEU A 10 0.75 -8.07 -0.02
N PRO A 11 1.14 -6.95 0.63
CA PRO A 11 2.49 -6.85 1.19
C PRO A 11 2.77 -7.97 2.21
N ASN A 12 4.04 -8.34 2.35
CA ASN A 12 4.45 -9.36 3.33
C ASN A 12 4.85 -8.76 4.68
N ASP A 13 5.23 -7.48 4.68
CA ASP A 13 5.81 -6.80 5.84
C ASP A 13 4.91 -5.64 6.25
N ASP A 14 4.79 -5.42 7.55
CA ASP A 14 4.16 -4.23 8.11
C ASP A 14 4.96 -2.98 7.70
N GLY A 15 4.30 -1.97 7.13
CA GLY A 15 5.04 -0.83 6.60
C GLY A 15 4.21 0.16 5.79
N TYR A 16 4.86 1.26 5.42
CA TYR A 16 4.30 2.23 4.48
C TYR A 16 4.56 1.82 3.04
N TYR A 17 3.51 1.91 2.23
CA TYR A 17 3.54 1.62 0.80
C TYR A 17 2.86 2.74 0.03
N LEU A 18 3.22 2.90 -1.24
CA LEU A 18 2.39 3.68 -2.16
C LEU A 18 1.21 2.81 -2.59
N VAL A 19 0.02 3.39 -2.54
CA VAL A 19 -1.24 2.73 -2.86
C VAL A 19 -2.00 3.53 -3.91
N TYR A 20 -2.73 2.81 -4.76
CA TYR A 20 -3.80 3.38 -5.56
C TYR A 20 -5.14 3.01 -4.93
N GLU A 21 -5.85 4.03 -4.46
CA GLU A 21 -7.08 3.90 -3.69
C GLU A 21 -8.28 4.48 -4.46
N THR A 22 -9.42 3.79 -4.35
CA THR A 22 -10.65 4.11 -5.10
C THR A 22 -11.65 4.98 -4.33
N PHE A 23 -11.38 5.30 -3.07
CA PHE A 23 -12.23 6.16 -2.26
C PHE A 23 -12.13 7.64 -2.71
N ASN A 24 -10.92 8.14 -2.96
CA ASN A 24 -10.69 9.45 -3.60
C ASN A 24 -10.09 9.33 -5.01
N ASN A 25 -9.93 8.11 -5.54
CA ASN A 25 -9.48 7.86 -6.92
C ASN A 25 -8.10 8.46 -7.22
N ARG A 26 -7.11 8.22 -6.35
CA ARG A 26 -5.76 8.79 -6.46
C ARG A 26 -4.68 7.84 -5.94
N VAL A 27 -3.43 8.22 -6.18
CA VAL A 27 -2.27 7.65 -5.49
C VAL A 27 -2.12 8.34 -4.13
N ALA A 28 -1.85 7.57 -3.09
CA ALA A 28 -1.53 8.02 -1.73
C ALA A 28 -0.50 7.08 -1.10
N ASP A 29 -0.02 7.40 0.09
CA ASP A 29 0.64 6.45 0.98
C ASP A 29 -0.36 5.86 1.99
N ASP A 30 -0.17 4.61 2.37
CA ASP A 30 -0.91 3.97 3.46
C ASP A 30 -0.03 2.95 4.19
N TYR A 31 -0.37 2.67 5.44
CA TYR A 31 0.30 1.67 6.26
C TYR A 31 -0.44 0.34 6.17
N PHE A 32 0.26 -0.71 5.76
CA PHE A 32 -0.23 -2.08 5.78
C PHE A 32 0.26 -2.79 7.04
N PHE A 33 -0.58 -3.62 7.63
CA PHE A 33 -0.22 -4.40 8.81
C PHE A 33 -0.96 -5.73 8.90
N HIS A 34 -0.28 -6.71 9.49
CA HIS A 34 -0.80 -8.01 9.87
C HIS A 34 -1.17 -7.99 11.36
N ASN A 35 -2.42 -8.32 11.70
CA ASN A 35 -2.81 -8.50 13.11
C ASN A 35 -3.69 -9.73 13.32
N GLY A 36 -4.11 -9.99 14.56
CA GLY A 36 -4.98 -11.12 14.91
C GLY A 36 -6.35 -11.13 14.20
N SER A 37 -6.72 -10.03 13.55
CA SER A 37 -7.94 -9.88 12.75
C SER A 37 -7.67 -9.95 11.24
N GLY A 38 -6.44 -10.22 10.81
CA GLY A 38 -6.02 -10.38 9.41
C GLY A 38 -5.19 -9.22 8.87
N ASP A 39 -5.15 -9.14 7.55
CA ASP A 39 -4.29 -8.26 6.76
C ASP A 39 -5.08 -7.02 6.31
N HIS A 40 -4.63 -5.82 6.71
CA HIS A 40 -5.42 -4.60 6.50
C HIS A 40 -4.56 -3.39 6.11
N TRP A 41 -5.10 -2.58 5.21
CA TRP A 41 -4.68 -1.20 4.98
C TRP A 41 -5.30 -0.27 6.03
N LYS A 42 -4.51 0.63 6.62
CA LYS A 42 -4.93 1.44 7.78
C LYS A 42 -5.94 2.52 7.44
N LEU A 43 -5.73 3.26 6.35
CA LEU A 43 -6.56 4.41 6.00
C LEU A 43 -7.65 4.05 5.00
N PHE A 44 -7.28 3.32 3.95
CA PHE A 44 -8.17 3.10 2.82
C PHE A 44 -8.81 1.70 2.81
N HIS A 45 -8.41 0.80 3.71
CA HIS A 45 -8.99 -0.54 3.89
C HIS A 45 -9.22 -1.28 2.55
N ILE A 46 -10.48 -1.58 2.22
CA ILE A 46 -10.91 -2.30 1.02
C ILE A 46 -10.82 -1.47 -0.26
N HIS A 47 -10.57 -0.17 -0.16
CA HIS A 47 -10.50 0.73 -1.31
C HIS A 47 -9.14 0.68 -2.02
N VAL A 48 -8.11 0.08 -1.40
CA VAL A 48 -6.81 -0.12 -2.04
C VAL A 48 -6.90 -1.24 -3.09
N THR A 49 -6.58 -0.91 -4.33
CA THR A 49 -6.60 -1.88 -5.44
C THR A 49 -5.22 -2.28 -5.91
N HIS A 50 -4.24 -1.38 -5.77
CA HIS A 50 -2.86 -1.65 -6.14
C HIS A 50 -1.90 -1.03 -5.12
N TRP A 51 -0.73 -1.61 -4.97
CA TRP A 51 0.32 -1.11 -4.11
C TRP A 51 1.71 -1.30 -4.73
N MET A 52 2.69 -0.56 -4.24
CA MET A 52 4.11 -0.84 -4.47
C MET A 52 4.95 -0.36 -3.28
N PRO A 53 6.17 -0.91 -3.09
CA PRO A 53 7.12 -0.37 -2.11
C PRO A 53 7.37 1.12 -2.31
N LEU A 54 7.69 1.83 -1.23
CA LEU A 54 8.19 3.19 -1.34
C LEU A 54 9.46 3.21 -2.20
N PRO A 55 9.61 4.19 -3.10
CA PRO A 55 10.87 4.39 -3.80
C PRO A 55 11.97 4.72 -2.80
N GLU A 56 13.22 4.43 -3.17
CA GLU A 56 14.35 4.90 -2.37
C GLU A 56 14.30 6.43 -2.26
N PRO A 57 14.61 7.00 -1.07
CA PRO A 57 14.72 8.44 -0.91
C PRO A 57 15.68 9.02 -1.96
N PRO A 58 15.42 10.23 -2.47
CA PRO A 58 16.34 10.87 -3.40
C PRO A 58 17.72 11.02 -2.75
N THR A 59 18.77 10.67 -3.49
CA THR A 59 20.15 10.84 -3.05
C THR A 59 20.61 12.28 -3.30
N GLY A 60 20.13 13.22 -2.48
CA GLY A 60 20.57 14.62 -2.54
C GLY A 60 19.65 15.58 -1.77
N GLU A 61 20.26 16.54 -1.06
CA GLU A 61 19.66 17.82 -0.67
C GLU A 61 19.90 18.88 -1.75
#